data_AF-A0A917Y7J4-F1
#
_entry.id   AF-A0A917Y7J4-F1
#
_cell.length_a   1.000
_cell.length_b   1.000
_cell.length_c   1.000
_cell.angle_alpha   90.00
_cell.angle_beta   90.00
_cell.angle_gamma   90.00
#
_symmetry.space_group_name_H-M   'P 1'
#
loop_
_entity.id
_entity.type
_entity.pdbx_description
1 polymer ?
#
loop_
_entity_poly.entity_id
_entity_poly.type
_entity_poly.pdbx_seq_one_letter_code
_entity_poly.pdbx_strand_id
1 'polypeptide(L)' 'MEFVADIPRWRQVAEVIRRRIEDGTYPPRTRIPSVVEITAEFGIAAVTAQKVHKGLRAEGLIYTEPGLGSFVAQKPAES' A
#
# COMPACT_ATOMS: atom_id res chain seq x y z
N MET A 1 3.24 -11.63 11.87
CA MET A 1 4.20 -10.61 11.42
C MET A 1 4.77 -9.97 12.67
N GLU A 2 6.06 -10.20 12.94
CA GLU A 2 6.75 -9.50 14.03
C GLU A 2 7.20 -8.14 13.47
N PHE A 3 6.70 -7.05 14.06
CA PHE A 3 7.10 -5.71 13.66
C PHE A 3 8.46 -5.39 14.29
N VAL A 4 9.44 -5.00 13.47
CA VAL A 4 10.76 -4.56 13.94
C VAL A 4 10.60 -3.19 14.61
N ALA A 5 11.00 -3.05 15.88
CA ALA A 5 10.78 -1.83 16.67
C ALA A 5 11.49 -0.58 16.11
N ASP A 6 12.58 -0.76 15.37
CA ASP A 6 13.38 0.32 14.78
C ASP A 6 12.77 0.88 13.47
N ILE A 7 11.87 0.14 12.82
CA ILE A 7 11.26 0.54 11.55
C ILE A 7 9.80 0.98 11.79
N PRO A 8 9.37 2.14 11.28
CA PRO A 8 7.98 2.56 11.40
C PRO A 8 7.01 1.49 10.86
N ARG A 9 5.97 1.14 11.63
CA ARG A 9 4.97 0.11 11.23
C ARG A 9 4.41 0.33 9.83
N TRP A 10 4.13 1.58 9.45
CA TRP A 10 3.64 1.92 8.12
C TRP A 10 4.64 1.60 7.00
N ARG A 11 5.95 1.72 7.23
CA ARG A 11 6.98 1.35 6.26
C ARG A 11 7.04 -0.16 6.06
N GLN A 12 6.95 -0.92 7.15
CA GLN A 12 6.94 -2.38 7.08
C GLN A 12 5.73 -2.89 6.27
N VAL A 13 4.54 -2.34 6.52
CA VAL A 13 3.33 -2.71 5.78
C VAL A 13 3.39 -2.24 4.32
N ALA A 14 3.91 -1.03 4.05
CA ALA A 14 4.11 -0.55 2.70
C ALA A 14 5.05 -1.47 1.89
N GLU A 15 6.16 -1.90 2.48
CA GLU A 15 7.10 -2.82 1.83
C GLU A 15 6.45 -4.17 1.50
N VAL A 16 5.58 -4.67 2.37
CA VAL A 16 4.84 -5.92 2.13
C VAL A 16 3.89 -5.78 0.96
N ILE A 17 3.12 -4.68 0.91
CA ILE A 17 2.21 -4.41 -0.21
C ILE A 17 3.00 -4.19 -1.50
N ARG A 18 4.13 -3.47 -1.43
CA ARG A 18 5.03 -3.28 -2.56
C ARG A 18 5.52 -4.61 -3.11
N ARG A 19 6.02 -5.51 -2.26
CA ARG A 19 6.44 -6.85 -2.69
C ARG A 19 5.30 -7.64 -3.35
N ARG A 20 4.08 -7.55 -2.83
CA ARG A 20 2.89 -8.18 -3.45
C ARG A 20 2.58 -7.58 -4.83
N ILE A 21 2.80 -6.29 -5.03
CA ILE A 21 2.68 -5.65 -6.35
C ILE A 21 3.79 -6.15 -7.29
N GLU A 22 5.04 -6.17 -6.81
CA GLU A 22 6.22 -6.60 -7.59
C GLU A 22 6.17 -8.08 -8.00
N ASP A 23 5.69 -8.95 -7.11
CA ASP A 23 5.51 -10.38 -7.34
C ASP A 23 4.27 -10.71 -8.20
N GLY A 24 3.41 -9.72 -8.46
CA GLY A 24 2.21 -9.89 -9.28
C GLY A 24 0.98 -10.41 -8.52
N THR A 25 1.06 -10.55 -7.19
CA THR A 25 -0.12 -10.79 -6.33
C THR A 25 -1.17 -9.71 -6.50
N TYR A 26 -0.74 -8.45 -6.65
CA TYR A 26 -1.61 -7.33 -7.03
C TYR A 26 -1.23 -6.83 -8.43
N PRO A 27 -1.93 -7.29 -9.49
CA PRO A 27 -1.64 -6.85 -10.83
C PRO A 27 -1.93 -5.34 -11.01
N PRO A 28 -1.25 -4.68 -11.96
CA PRO A 28 -1.53 -3.29 -12.28
C PRO A 28 -3.01 -3.08 -12.63
N ARG A 29 -3.55 -1.91 -12.28
CA ARG A 29 -4.98 -1.57 -12.39
C ARG A 29 -5.92 -2.43 -11.53
N THR A 30 -5.39 -3.18 -10.57
CA THR A 30 -6.19 -3.90 -9.58
C THR A 30 -6.36 -3.07 -8.32
N ARG A 31 -7.49 -3.25 -7.65
CA ARG A 31 -7.79 -2.60 -6.38
C ARG A 31 -6.85 -3.11 -5.28
N ILE A 32 -6.21 -2.19 -4.57
CA ILE A 32 -5.44 -2.50 -3.36
C ILE A 32 -6.34 -2.46 -2.12
N PRO A 33 -5.95 -3.15 -1.03
CA PRO A 33 -6.70 -3.07 0.22
C PRO A 33 -6.83 -1.61 0.71
N SER A 34 -8.06 -1.24 1.02
CA SER A 34 -8.43 0.07 1.56
C SER A 34 -7.81 0.26 2.95
N VAL A 35 -7.80 1.50 3.46
CA VAL A 35 -7.29 1.79 4.82
C VAL A 35 -7.90 0.84 5.86
N VAL A 36 -9.21 0.61 5.80
CA VAL A 36 -9.93 -0.28 6.72
C VAL A 36 -9.46 -1.74 6.59
N GLU A 37 -9.26 -2.22 5.36
CA GLU A 37 -8.77 -3.58 5.09
C GLU A 37 -7.33 -3.75 5.60
N ILE A 38 -6.46 -2.75 5.39
CA ILE A 38 -5.10 -2.76 5.93
C ILE A 38 -5.11 -2.76 7.46
N THR A 39 -6.00 -1.98 8.09
CA THR A 39 -6.10 -2.01 9.56
C THR A 39 -6.57 -3.37 10.07
N ALA A 40 -7.48 -4.03 9.36
CA ALA A 40 -7.99 -5.35 9.74
C ALA A 40 -6.95 -6.46 9.49
N GLU A 41 -6.25 -6.42 8.36
CA GLU A 41 -5.24 -7.44 7.99
C GLU A 41 -3.97 -7.34 8.83
N PHE A 42 -3.48 -6.12 9.06
CA PHE A 42 -2.19 -5.89 9.73
C PHE A 42 -2.33 -5.47 11.21
N GLY A 43 -3.55 -5.24 11.69
CA GLY A 43 -3.79 -4.81 13.08
C GLY A 43 -3.19 -3.44 13.42
N ILE A 44 -3.03 -2.56 12.42
CA ILE A 44 -2.45 -1.22 12.60
C ILE A 44 -3.53 -0.15 12.74
N ALA A 45 -3.18 0.99 13.33
CA ALA A 45 -4.09 2.13 13.42
C ALA A 45 -4.44 2.70 12.03
N ALA A 46 -5.67 3.22 11.85
CA ALA A 46 -6.13 3.81 10.59
C ALA A 46 -5.20 4.93 10.08
N VAL A 47 -4.69 5.77 10.98
CA VAL A 47 -3.69 6.81 10.65
C VAL A 47 -2.38 6.23 10.11
N THR A 48 -2.01 5.02 10.52
CA THR A 48 -0.81 4.32 10.05
C THR A 48 -1.08 3.69 8.69
N ALA A 49 -2.25 3.08 8.49
CA ALA A 49 -2.70 2.58 7.19
C ALA A 49 -2.84 3.70 6.14
N GLN A 50 -3.27 4.90 6.53
CA GLN A 50 -3.24 6.07 5.65
C GLN A 50 -1.82 6.46 5.26
N LYS A 51 -0.85 6.38 6.17
CA LYS A 51 0.57 6.61 5.85
C LYS A 51 1.11 5.57 4.87
N VAL A 52 0.69 4.31 4.97
CA VAL A 52 1.02 3.25 4.00
C VAL A 52 0.58 3.67 2.60
N HIS A 53 -0.70 4.02 2.42
CA HIS A 53 -1.23 4.50 1.14
C HIS A 53 -0.48 5.73 0.63
N LYS A 54 -0.21 6.70 1.51
CA LYS A 54 0.53 7.91 1.15
C LYS A 54 1.96 7.60 0.69
N GLY A 55 2.64 6.66 1.33
CA GLY A 55 3.98 6.21 0.95
C GLY A 55 3.97 5.53 -0.42
N LEU A 56 3.11 4.53 -0.60
CA LEU A 56 2.94 3.82 -1.87
C LEU A 56 2.57 4.76 -3.03
N ARG A 57 1.72 5.77 -2.75
CA ARG A 57 1.35 6.79 -3.74
C ARG A 57 2.52 7.71 -4.07
N ALA A 58 3.31 8.12 -3.08
CA ALA A 58 4.50 8.94 -3.30
C ALA A 58 5.58 8.20 -4.10
N GLU A 59 5.65 6.87 -3.96
CA GLU A 59 6.50 5.98 -4.77
C GLU A 59 5.94 5.72 -6.17
N GLY A 60 4.72 6.19 -6.49
CA GLY A 60 4.07 5.96 -7.78
C GLY A 60 3.59 4.53 -7.98
N LEU A 61 3.48 3.73 -6.91
CA LEU A 61 3.04 2.34 -6.95
C LEU A 61 1.52 2.19 -6.93
N ILE A 62 0.81 3.19 -6.40
CA ILE A 62 -0.65 3.22 -6.35
C ILE A 62 -1.19 4.59 -6.75
N TYR A 63 -2.43 4.60 -7.21
CA TYR A 63 -3.21 5.81 -7.44
C TYR A 63 -4.59 5.67 -6.78
N THR A 64 -5.14 6.81 -6.35
CA THR A 64 -6.47 6.86 -5.74
C THR A 64 -7.46 7.39 -6.76
N GLU A 65 -8.52 6.63 -7.03
CA GLU A 65 -9.64 7.07 -7.84
C GLU A 65 -10.79 7.50 -6.93
N PRO A 66 -11.23 8.77 -6.99
CA PRO A 66 -12.32 9.27 -6.15
C PRO A 66 -13.60 8.47 -6.40
N GLY A 67 -14.19 7.95 -5.32
CA GLY A 67 -15.42 7.14 -5.37
C GLY A 67 -15.20 5.65 -5.66
N LEU A 68 -14.02 5.24 -6.15
CA LEU A 68 -13.73 3.85 -6.56
C LEU A 68 -12.74 3.15 -5.62
N GLY A 69 -11.82 3.90 -5.00
CA GLY A 69 -10.85 3.37 -4.05
C GLY A 69 -9.41 3.63 -4.49
N SER A 70 -8.50 2.73 -4.14
CA SER A 70 -7.08 2.84 -4.53
C SER A 70 -6.68 1.63 -5.34
N PHE A 71 -5.87 1.86 -6.37
CA PHE A 71 -5.49 0.88 -7.38
C PHE A 71 -3.98 0.86 -7.59
N VAL A 72 -3.44 -0.28 -8.00
CA VAL A 72 -2.02 -0.44 -8.35
C VAL A 72 -1.71 0.31 -9.64
N ALA A 73 -0.72 1.21 -9.59
CA ALA A 73 -0.23 1.91 -10.76
C ALA A 73 0.54 0.95 -11.69
N GLN A 74 0.40 1.14 -12.99
CA GLN A 74 1.09 0.34 -14.00
C GLN A 74 2.54 0.82 -14.18
N LYS A 75 3.41 0.53 -13.19
CA LYS A 75 4.83 0.96 -13.17
C LYS A 75 5.02 2.49 -13.31
N PRO A 76 6.17 3.05 -12.91
CA PRO A 76 6.36 4.49 -12.96
C PRO A 76 6.27 4.95 -14.41
N ALA A 77 5.69 6.13 -14.60
CA ALA A 77 5.82 6.87 -15.84
C ALA A 77 7.31 7.01 -16.18
N GLU A 78 7.82 6.15 -17.06
CA GLU A 78 9.04 6.41 -17.80
C GLU A 78 8.65 7.37 -18.94
N SER A 79 9.05 8.63 -18.80
CA SER A 79 9.34 9.54 -19.91
C SER A 79 10.52 10.42 -19.53
#